data_AF-A0A3D1VPU4-F1
#
_entry.id   AF-A0A3D1VPU4-F1
#
_cell.length_a   1.000
_cell.length_b   1.000
_cell.length_c   1.000
_cell.angle_alpha   90.00
_cell.angle_beta   90.00
_cell.angle_gamma   90.00
#
_symmetry.space_group_name_H-M   'P 1'
#
loop_
_entity.id
_entity.type
_entity.pdbx_description
1 polymer ?
#
loop_
_entity_poly.entity_id
_entity_poly.type
_entity_poly.pdbx_seq_one_letter_code
_entity_poly.pdbx_strand_id
1 'polypeptide(L)'
;MTSYFVQDHTKNFWTHVLMLIVLCLASCGGGGSSSSASTSPADPYAGTTCPISTTKMTPSFSADILPALQLSCGSNTSSCHGGINPAGRILFSGSANSVYTQLRAVTQSGPSWYRVNPGDPNTSWLIEKISKDNPGLAAFGQTYGTRMPQGAPILCQPTIDTLRAWIANGALNN
;
A
#
# COMPACT_ATOMS: atom_id res chain seq x y z
N MET A 1 -76.05 -46.84 -20.05
CA MET A 1 -74.59 -46.77 -19.81
C MET A 1 -74.44 -46.56 -18.32
N THR A 2 -74.27 -47.66 -17.60
CA THR A 2 -74.53 -47.75 -16.15
C THR A 2 -73.46 -48.64 -15.54
N SER A 3 -72.75 -48.11 -14.54
CA SER A 3 -71.94 -48.78 -13.49
C SER A 3 -70.76 -49.66 -13.96
N TYR A 4 -69.64 -49.83 -13.24
CA TYR A 4 -69.44 -49.93 -11.80
C TYR A 4 -68.04 -49.43 -11.38
N PHE A 5 -68.01 -48.95 -10.14
CA PHE A 5 -66.83 -48.73 -9.29
C PHE A 5 -65.94 -49.98 -9.16
N VAL A 6 -64.63 -49.76 -9.14
CA VAL A 6 -63.68 -50.62 -8.42
C VAL A 6 -63.02 -49.75 -7.36
N GLN A 7 -63.31 -50.07 -6.09
CA GLN A 7 -62.46 -49.72 -4.96
C GLN A 7 -61.26 -50.66 -4.96
N ASP A 8 -60.06 -50.13 -4.74
CA ASP A 8 -59.14 -50.81 -3.85
C ASP A 8 -58.42 -49.81 -2.95
N HIS A 9 -58.44 -50.13 -1.66
CA HIS A 9 -57.80 -49.42 -0.58
C HIS A 9 -56.35 -49.88 -0.52
N THR A 10 -55.41 -49.04 -0.06
CA THR A 10 -54.60 -49.36 1.14
C THR A 10 -53.50 -48.33 1.43
N LYS A 11 -53.56 -47.81 2.67
CA LYS A 11 -52.46 -47.64 3.64
C LYS A 11 -51.51 -46.44 3.49
N ASN A 12 -51.89 -45.38 4.22
CA ASN A 12 -51.18 -44.80 5.37
C ASN A 12 -49.64 -44.62 5.28
N PHE A 13 -49.16 -43.37 5.37
CA PHE A 13 -48.13 -42.89 6.33
C PHE A 13 -47.88 -41.39 6.05
N TRP A 14 -48.37 -40.48 6.89
CA TRP A 14 -47.60 -39.82 7.96
C TRP A 14 -46.25 -39.27 7.48
N THR A 15 -46.11 -37.94 7.33
CA THR A 15 -45.21 -37.13 8.17
C THR A 15 -45.18 -35.66 7.73
N HIS A 16 -45.12 -34.82 8.75
CA HIS A 16 -45.19 -33.36 8.72
C HIS A 16 -43.90 -32.75 8.15
N VAL A 17 -44.04 -31.79 7.24
CA VAL A 17 -42.95 -30.89 6.84
C VAL A 17 -42.72 -29.90 7.99
N LEU A 18 -41.77 -30.23 8.87
CA LEU A 18 -41.37 -29.39 9.99
C LEU A 18 -40.27 -28.39 9.55
N MET A 19 -40.71 -27.15 9.43
CA MET A 19 -40.04 -25.87 9.66
C MET A 19 -38.51 -25.87 9.96
N LEU A 20 -37.80 -25.13 9.10
CA LEU A 20 -36.42 -24.63 9.22
C LEU A 20 -36.17 -23.85 10.53
N ILE A 21 -35.11 -24.21 11.26
CA ILE A 21 -34.34 -23.30 12.13
C ILE A 21 -32.85 -23.61 11.92
N VAL A 22 -32.18 -22.80 11.09
CA VAL A 22 -30.72 -22.82 10.92
C VAL A 22 -30.12 -21.80 11.89
N LEU A 23 -29.30 -22.32 12.80
CA LEU A 23 -28.61 -21.59 13.86
C LEU A 23 -27.38 -20.87 13.28
N CYS A 24 -27.41 -19.54 13.20
CA CYS A 24 -26.26 -18.73 12.82
C CYS A 24 -25.26 -18.65 13.99
N LEU A 25 -24.10 -19.31 13.85
CA LEU A 25 -22.96 -19.05 14.72
C LEU A 25 -22.29 -17.73 14.28
N ALA A 26 -22.24 -16.77 15.19
CA ALA A 26 -21.40 -15.58 15.06
C ALA A 26 -19.93 -15.99 15.31
N SER A 27 -19.14 -16.08 14.25
CA SER A 27 -17.69 -16.20 14.34
C SER A 27 -17.07 -14.80 14.40
N CYS A 28 -16.44 -14.49 15.54
CA CYS A 28 -15.54 -13.35 15.67
C CYS A 28 -14.17 -13.77 15.14
N GLY A 29 -13.82 -13.35 13.93
CA GLY A 29 -12.48 -13.48 13.37
C GLY A 29 -11.63 -12.27 13.77
N GLY A 30 -10.73 -12.46 14.73
CA GLY A 30 -9.79 -11.45 15.20
C GLY A 30 -8.81 -11.01 14.10
N GLY A 31 -8.62 -9.69 13.97
CA GLY A 31 -7.61 -9.08 13.13
C GLY A 31 -6.21 -9.32 13.69
N GLY A 32 -5.38 -9.99 12.91
CA GLY A 32 -3.95 -10.16 13.14
C GLY A 32 -3.21 -9.84 11.85
N SER A 33 -2.33 -8.84 11.92
CA SER A 33 -1.58 -8.22 10.84
C SER A 33 -0.87 -9.24 9.93
N SER A 34 -1.31 -9.36 8.68
CA SER A 34 -0.52 -9.96 7.62
C SER A 34 0.23 -8.85 6.87
N SER A 35 1.51 -8.69 7.20
CA SER A 35 2.51 -8.19 6.27
C SER A 35 2.57 -9.19 5.11
N SER A 36 1.73 -8.96 4.10
CA SER A 36 1.62 -9.79 2.92
C SER A 36 2.87 -9.57 2.05
N ALA A 37 3.95 -10.26 2.39
CA ALA A 37 4.94 -10.62 1.38
C ALA A 37 4.22 -11.53 0.40
N SER A 38 4.07 -11.05 -0.84
CA SER A 38 3.57 -11.88 -1.93
C SER A 38 4.49 -13.09 -2.11
N THR A 39 3.91 -14.29 -2.17
CA THR A 39 4.59 -15.55 -2.48
C THR A 39 4.46 -15.93 -3.96
N SER A 40 3.85 -15.07 -4.79
CA SER A 40 3.69 -15.35 -6.21
C SER A 40 5.03 -15.22 -6.95
N PRO A 41 5.52 -16.26 -7.65
CA PRO A 41 6.77 -16.22 -8.39
C PRO A 41 6.81 -15.18 -9.53
N ALA A 42 5.64 -14.71 -9.97
CA ALA A 42 5.48 -13.69 -11.00
C ALA A 42 5.35 -12.27 -10.43
N ASP A 43 5.27 -12.13 -9.11
CA ASP A 43 5.20 -10.82 -8.48
C ASP A 43 6.61 -10.20 -8.43
N PRO A 44 6.84 -9.06 -9.09
CA PRO A 44 8.13 -8.37 -9.00
C PRO A 44 8.48 -7.92 -7.56
N TYR A 45 7.51 -7.97 -6.64
CA TYR A 45 7.64 -7.67 -5.21
C TYR A 45 7.80 -8.92 -4.33
N ALA A 46 7.87 -10.13 -4.90
CA ALA A 46 7.98 -11.37 -4.13
C ALA A 46 9.16 -11.35 -3.15
N GLY A 47 8.93 -11.74 -1.89
CA GLY A 47 9.94 -11.71 -0.83
C GLY A 47 10.22 -10.32 -0.22
N THR A 48 9.50 -9.27 -0.62
CA THR A 48 9.62 -7.92 -0.06
C THR A 48 8.56 -7.70 1.03
N THR A 49 8.97 -7.24 2.21
CA THR A 49 8.01 -6.72 3.19
C THR A 49 7.51 -5.37 2.71
N CYS A 50 6.26 -5.32 2.25
CA CYS A 50 5.58 -4.08 1.90
C CYS A 50 5.34 -3.21 3.13
N PRO A 51 5.84 -1.96 3.17
CA PRO A 51 5.49 -1.02 4.24
C PRO A 51 3.98 -0.73 4.26
N ILE A 52 3.36 -0.66 3.08
CA ILE A 52 1.92 -0.53 2.90
C ILE A 52 1.50 -1.61 1.91
N SER A 53 0.77 -2.62 2.39
CA SER A 53 0.32 -3.78 1.61
C SER A 53 -0.98 -3.53 0.83
N THR A 54 -1.75 -2.51 1.22
CA THR A 54 -3.01 -2.13 0.55
C THR A 54 -3.02 -0.63 0.31
N THR A 55 -3.33 -0.22 -0.93
CA THR A 55 -3.37 1.19 -1.33
C THR A 55 -4.37 1.97 -0.49
N LYS A 56 -3.95 3.12 0.05
CA LYS A 56 -4.82 4.05 0.76
C LYS A 56 -5.08 5.28 -0.09
N MET A 57 -6.36 5.61 -0.29
CA MET A 57 -6.78 6.77 -1.08
C MET A 57 -6.69 8.10 -0.32
N THR A 58 -6.77 8.06 1.00
CA THR A 58 -6.67 9.24 1.89
C THR A 58 -5.66 8.98 3.02
N PRO A 59 -4.38 8.80 2.69
CA PRO A 59 -3.35 8.48 3.68
C PRO A 59 -3.05 9.65 4.63
N SER A 60 -2.64 9.31 5.84
CA SER A 60 -2.07 10.26 6.81
C SER A 60 -0.55 10.32 6.67
N PHE A 61 0.02 11.52 6.76
CA PHE A 61 1.47 11.65 6.74
C PHE A 61 2.12 10.92 7.92
N SER A 62 1.58 11.11 9.13
CA SER A 62 2.17 10.57 10.35
C SER A 62 1.94 9.07 10.52
N ALA A 63 0.78 8.56 10.10
CA ALA A 63 0.41 7.15 10.29
C ALA A 63 0.82 6.23 9.12
N ASP A 64 0.91 6.75 7.90
CA ASP A 64 1.13 5.94 6.70
C ASP A 64 2.43 6.27 5.99
N ILE A 65 2.63 7.54 5.66
CA ILE A 65 3.71 7.97 4.77
C ILE A 65 5.07 7.95 5.45
N LEU A 66 5.18 8.56 6.63
CA LEU A 66 6.44 8.62 7.36
C LEU A 66 6.93 7.22 7.76
N PRO A 67 6.11 6.33 8.34
CA PRO A 67 6.55 4.97 8.66
C PRO A 67 7.03 4.20 7.42
N ALA A 68 6.37 4.38 6.26
CA ALA A 68 6.79 3.75 5.02
C ALA A 68 8.17 4.26 4.55
N LEU A 69 8.39 5.57 4.56
CA LEU A 69 9.68 6.17 4.19
C LEU A 69 10.80 5.78 5.17
N GLN A 70 10.50 5.71 6.46
CA GLN A 70 11.46 5.27 7.47
C GLN A 70 11.84 3.81 7.24
N LEU A 71 10.87 2.91 7.16
CA LEU A 71 11.12 1.48 6.96
C LEU A 71 11.94 1.21 5.70
N SER A 72 11.67 1.93 4.62
CA SER A 72 12.31 1.67 3.33
C SER A 72 13.62 2.41 3.09
N CYS A 73 13.84 3.57 3.72
CA CYS A 73 14.92 4.48 3.30
C CYS A 73 15.79 5.01 4.45
N GLY A 74 15.29 5.07 5.68
CA GLY A 74 15.98 5.84 6.73
C GLY A 74 15.56 5.56 8.17
N SER A 75 15.31 4.29 8.51
CA SER A 75 14.82 3.87 9.83
C SER A 75 15.83 4.07 10.95
N ASN A 76 17.12 4.16 10.65
CA ASN A 76 18.19 4.31 11.63
C ASN A 76 19.44 4.99 11.05
N THR A 77 20.41 5.28 11.92
CA THR A 77 21.64 6.02 11.58
C THR A 77 22.58 5.32 10.59
N SER A 78 22.47 4.00 10.43
CA SER A 78 23.22 3.23 9.43
C SER A 78 22.58 3.27 8.03
N SER A 79 21.36 3.81 7.92
CA SER A 79 20.65 3.93 6.65
C SER A 79 21.09 5.20 5.90
N CYS A 80 21.05 5.15 4.56
CA CYS A 80 21.47 6.26 3.69
C CYS A 80 20.73 7.58 3.99
N HIS A 81 19.48 7.53 4.46
CA HIS A 81 18.70 8.70 4.84
C HIS A 81 18.41 8.81 6.35
N GLY A 82 19.11 8.07 7.21
CA GLY A 82 18.85 8.10 8.66
C GLY A 82 20.02 8.56 9.54
N GLY A 83 21.22 8.75 8.97
CA GLY A 83 22.42 9.17 9.69
C GLY A 83 22.72 10.68 9.66
N ILE A 84 23.87 11.08 10.22
CA ILE A 84 24.28 12.49 10.40
C ILE A 84 24.50 13.23 9.07
N ASN A 85 24.81 12.51 7.98
CA ASN A 85 24.99 13.04 6.63
C ASN A 85 24.06 12.32 5.65
N PRO A 86 22.74 12.58 5.70
CA PRO A 86 21.80 11.83 4.90
C PRO A 86 21.93 12.16 3.41
N ALA A 87 21.86 11.13 2.56
CA ALA A 87 21.84 11.29 1.12
C ALA A 87 20.71 12.23 0.69
N GLY A 88 20.95 13.05 -0.34
CA GLY A 88 19.97 14.03 -0.81
C GLY A 88 19.62 15.13 0.21
N ARG A 89 20.35 15.23 1.33
CA ARG A 89 20.11 16.15 2.44
C ARG A 89 18.69 16.03 3.02
N ILE A 90 18.17 14.81 3.11
CA ILE A 90 16.88 14.52 3.72
C ILE A 90 17.00 13.41 4.77
N LEU A 91 16.69 13.74 6.02
CA LEU A 91 16.79 12.85 7.17
C LEU A 91 15.42 12.28 7.54
N PHE A 92 15.18 10.97 7.34
CA PHE A 92 13.92 10.32 7.71
C PHE A 92 13.86 9.84 9.16
N SER A 93 15.00 9.70 9.84
CA SER A 93 15.05 9.31 11.27
C SER A 93 14.68 10.44 12.24
N GLY A 94 14.39 11.64 11.73
CA GLY A 94 13.93 12.79 12.53
C GLY A 94 12.46 12.71 12.94
N SER A 95 11.99 13.73 13.66
CA SER A 95 10.58 13.87 14.02
C SER A 95 9.69 14.06 12.79
N ALA A 96 8.41 13.68 12.88
CA ALA A 96 7.46 13.82 11.78
C ALA A 96 7.43 15.23 11.19
N ASN A 97 7.35 16.26 12.04
CA ASN A 97 7.33 17.65 11.57
C ASN A 97 8.63 18.06 10.85
N SER A 98 9.79 17.57 11.31
CA SER A 98 11.07 17.83 10.65
C SER A 98 11.14 17.15 9.27
N VAL A 99 10.72 15.89 9.19
CA VAL A 99 10.68 15.15 7.91
C VAL A 99 9.72 15.82 6.94
N TYR A 100 8.52 16.18 7.41
CA TYR A 100 7.52 16.89 6.62
C TYR A 100 8.09 18.18 6.02
N THR A 101 8.71 19.02 6.85
CA THR A 101 9.33 20.28 6.42
C THR A 101 10.41 20.05 5.36
N GLN A 102 11.25 19.02 5.54
CA GLN A 102 12.27 18.67 4.55
C GLN A 102 11.67 18.16 3.24
N LEU A 103 10.59 17.38 3.26
CA LEU A 103 9.89 16.91 2.06
C LEU A 103 9.24 18.05 1.26
N ARG A 104 8.91 19.17 1.90
CA ARG A 104 8.37 20.37 1.24
C ARG A 104 9.44 21.24 0.57
N ALA A 105 10.72 20.98 0.80
CA ALA A 105 11.81 21.74 0.21
C ALA A 105 12.14 21.29 -1.22
N VAL A 106 12.86 22.13 -1.95
CA VAL A 106 13.46 21.77 -3.24
C VAL A 106 14.55 20.71 -3.03
N THR A 107 14.63 19.74 -3.94
CA THR A 107 15.69 18.74 -3.90
C THR A 107 17.04 19.39 -4.16
N GLN A 108 18.04 19.01 -3.36
CA GLN A 108 19.43 19.44 -3.53
C GLN A 108 20.24 18.44 -4.37
N SER A 109 19.56 17.44 -4.93
CA SER A 109 20.17 16.33 -5.66
C SER A 109 19.19 15.89 -6.74
N GLY A 110 19.23 16.52 -7.91
CA GLY A 110 18.25 16.35 -8.97
C GLY A 110 18.00 17.62 -9.78
N PRO A 111 16.98 17.61 -10.66
CA PRO A 111 16.36 18.83 -11.19
C PRO A 111 15.87 19.70 -10.03
N SER A 112 15.75 21.01 -10.19
CA SER A 112 15.31 21.95 -9.13
C SER A 112 13.81 21.83 -8.76
N TRP A 113 13.31 20.60 -8.63
CA TRP A 113 11.94 20.25 -8.27
C TRP A 113 11.76 20.21 -6.76
N TYR A 114 10.53 20.37 -6.30
CA TYR A 114 10.19 20.03 -4.93
C TYR A 114 10.40 18.53 -4.69
N ARG A 115 10.90 18.18 -3.50
CA ARG A 115 10.97 16.78 -3.07
C ARG A 115 9.60 16.13 -3.13
N VAL A 116 8.59 16.87 -2.66
CA VAL A 116 7.17 16.59 -2.85
C VAL A 116 6.50 17.86 -3.33
N ASN A 117 5.85 17.81 -4.50
CA ASN A 117 5.03 18.88 -5.04
C ASN A 117 3.54 18.61 -4.70
N PRO A 118 2.96 19.29 -3.69
CA PRO A 118 1.57 19.09 -3.30
C PRO A 118 0.60 19.21 -4.47
N GLY A 119 -0.30 18.24 -4.61
CA GLY A 119 -1.29 18.17 -5.68
C GLY A 119 -0.78 17.52 -6.97
N ASP A 120 0.54 17.38 -7.16
CA ASP A 120 1.11 16.82 -8.38
C ASP A 120 2.18 15.75 -8.11
N PRO A 121 1.79 14.46 -8.08
CA PRO A 121 2.74 13.36 -7.94
C PRO A 121 3.67 13.19 -9.13
N ASN A 122 3.33 13.69 -10.33
CA ASN A 122 4.14 13.49 -11.53
C ASN A 122 5.34 14.44 -11.60
N THR A 123 5.28 15.58 -10.91
CA THR A 123 6.38 16.54 -10.79
C THR A 123 7.06 16.49 -9.42
N SER A 124 6.78 15.45 -8.63
CA SER A 124 7.38 15.22 -7.31
C SER A 124 8.64 14.38 -7.41
N TRP A 125 9.78 14.90 -6.94
CA TRP A 125 11.06 14.19 -6.99
C TRP A 125 11.05 12.86 -6.23
N LEU A 126 10.31 12.76 -5.12
CA LEU A 126 10.16 11.52 -4.37
C LEU A 126 9.62 10.38 -5.25
N ILE A 127 8.57 10.65 -6.04
CA ILE A 127 7.97 9.66 -6.92
C ILE A 127 8.93 9.26 -8.04
N GLU A 128 9.61 10.25 -8.64
CA GLU A 128 10.66 10.01 -9.63
C GLU A 128 11.74 9.05 -9.09
N LYS A 129 12.25 9.33 -7.88
CA LYS A 129 13.31 8.53 -7.23
C LYS A 129 12.89 7.10 -6.94
N ILE A 130 11.63 6.84 -6.58
CA ILE A 130 11.19 5.50 -6.18
C ILE A 130 10.66 4.66 -7.35
N SER A 131 10.19 5.29 -8.42
CA SER A 131 9.51 4.61 -9.52
C SER A 131 10.34 4.44 -10.79
N LYS A 132 11.48 5.12 -10.94
CA LYS A 132 12.32 5.01 -12.15
C LYS A 132 13.72 4.51 -11.86
N ASP A 133 14.22 3.59 -12.68
CA ASP A 133 15.58 3.07 -12.61
C ASP A 133 16.64 4.15 -12.81
N ASN A 134 16.36 5.09 -13.72
CA ASN A 134 17.21 6.23 -14.06
C ASN A 134 16.45 7.54 -13.78
N PRO A 135 16.30 7.94 -12.50
CA PRO A 135 15.53 9.11 -12.13
C PRO A 135 16.19 10.41 -12.61
N GLY A 136 15.37 11.36 -13.08
CA GLY A 136 15.85 12.64 -13.59
C GLY A 136 15.15 13.08 -14.87
N LEU A 137 15.81 13.98 -15.59
CA LEU A 137 15.42 14.37 -16.94
C LEU A 137 15.96 13.34 -17.94
N ALA A 138 15.66 12.05 -17.73
CA ALA A 138 16.24 10.95 -18.50
C ALA A 138 15.87 11.02 -19.99
N ALA A 139 14.68 11.53 -20.31
CA ALA A 139 14.28 11.83 -21.68
C ALA A 139 15.21 12.85 -22.38
N PHE A 140 15.95 13.63 -21.60
CA PHE A 140 16.96 14.60 -22.04
C PHE A 140 18.39 14.11 -21.74
N GLY A 141 18.58 12.82 -21.47
CA GLY A 141 19.88 12.21 -21.21
C GLY A 141 20.49 12.52 -19.84
N GLN A 142 19.74 13.15 -18.93
CA GLN A 142 20.22 13.49 -17.58
C GLN A 142 19.66 12.54 -16.52
N THR A 143 20.55 11.90 -15.76
CA THR A 143 20.20 11.00 -14.66
C THR A 143 20.84 11.48 -13.35
N TYR A 144 20.14 11.29 -12.23
CA TYR A 144 20.61 11.71 -10.92
C TYR A 144 20.61 10.53 -9.93
N GLY A 145 21.62 9.68 -10.12
CA GLY A 145 21.78 8.42 -9.38
C GLY A 145 20.79 7.35 -9.83
N THR A 146 20.55 6.37 -8.97
CA THR A 146 19.68 5.21 -9.26
C THR A 146 18.33 5.31 -8.55
N ARG A 147 17.39 4.43 -8.89
CA ARG A 147 16.15 4.21 -8.13
C ARG A 147 16.43 3.95 -6.65
N MET A 148 15.53 4.45 -5.81
CA MET A 148 15.46 4.17 -4.38
C MET A 148 14.34 3.17 -4.07
N PRO A 149 14.47 2.34 -3.01
CA PRO A 149 15.67 2.17 -2.18
C PRO A 149 16.81 1.51 -2.96
N GLN A 150 18.03 2.04 -2.80
CA GLN A 150 19.21 1.51 -3.47
C GLN A 150 19.74 0.29 -2.70
N GLY A 151 20.06 -0.80 -3.41
CA GLY A 151 20.56 -2.03 -2.78
C GLY A 151 19.51 -2.83 -2.01
N ALA A 152 18.24 -2.44 -2.08
CA ALA A 152 17.11 -3.20 -1.53
C ALA A 152 16.09 -3.52 -2.65
N PRO A 153 15.12 -4.41 -2.40
CA PRO A 153 14.05 -4.70 -3.35
C PRO A 153 13.28 -3.45 -3.78
N ILE A 154 12.64 -3.53 -4.94
CA ILE A 154 11.75 -2.48 -5.44
C ILE A 154 10.61 -2.24 -4.43
N LEU A 155 10.18 -0.99 -4.27
CA LEU A 155 9.00 -0.70 -3.45
C LEU A 155 7.77 -1.29 -4.10
N CYS A 156 6.91 -1.90 -3.30
CA CYS A 156 5.69 -2.48 -3.81
C CYS A 156 4.68 -1.42 -4.25
N GLN A 157 3.91 -1.78 -5.29
CA GLN A 157 2.99 -0.87 -5.94
C GLN A 157 2.00 -0.22 -4.96
N PRO A 158 1.39 -0.93 -3.98
CA PRO A 158 0.46 -0.28 -3.05
C PRO A 158 1.10 0.81 -2.19
N THR A 159 2.40 0.70 -1.88
CA THR A 159 3.15 1.74 -1.17
C THR A 159 3.37 2.95 -2.08
N ILE A 160 3.78 2.73 -3.33
CA ILE A 160 3.96 3.81 -4.32
C ILE A 160 2.63 4.52 -4.58
N ASP A 161 1.54 3.78 -4.77
CA ASP A 161 0.20 4.35 -5.02
C ASP A 161 -0.29 5.16 -3.82
N THR A 162 -0.05 4.69 -2.60
CA THR A 162 -0.39 5.44 -1.39
C THR A 162 0.41 6.74 -1.28
N LEU A 163 1.71 6.72 -1.60
CA LEU A 163 2.53 7.93 -1.69
C LEU A 163 1.99 8.90 -2.75
N ARG A 164 1.61 8.40 -3.93
CA ARG A 164 1.02 9.22 -4.98
C ARG A 164 -0.32 9.83 -4.56
N ALA A 165 -1.18 9.05 -3.88
CA ALA A 165 -2.47 9.53 -3.37
C ALA A 165 -2.30 10.61 -2.30
N TRP A 166 -1.35 10.45 -1.37
CA TRP A 166 -1.01 11.48 -0.39
C TRP A 166 -0.62 12.79 -1.07
N ILE A 167 0.26 12.72 -2.07
CA ILE A 167 0.71 13.90 -2.81
C ILE A 167 -0.45 14.54 -3.56
N ALA A 168 -1.25 13.74 -4.29
CA ALA A 168 -2.41 14.21 -5.04
C ALA A 168 -3.43 14.92 -4.14
N ASN A 169 -3.59 14.48 -2.89
CA ASN A 169 -4.44 15.11 -1.87
C ASN A 169 -3.78 16.32 -1.18
N GLY A 170 -2.74 16.90 -1.77
CA GLY A 170 -2.08 18.10 -1.26
C GLY A 170 -0.96 17.84 -0.24
N ALA A 171 -0.51 16.60 -0.11
CA ALA A 171 0.59 16.21 0.79
C ALA A 171 0.41 16.78 2.22
N LEU A 172 -0.76 16.52 2.82
CA LEU A 172 -1.15 17.08 4.11
C LEU A 172 -0.27 16.53 5.25
N ASN A 173 -0.05 17.34 6.29
CA ASN A 173 0.53 16.90 7.55
C ASN A 173 -0.60 16.62 8.55
N ASN A 174 -1.13 15.39 8.53
CA ASN A 174 -2.35 14.97 9.22
C ASN A 174 -2.19 13.66 10.00
#